data_AF-A0A6A6PL48-F1
#
_entry.id   AF-A0A6A6PL48-F1
#
_cell.length_a   1.000
_cell.length_b   1.000
_cell.length_c   1.000
_cell.angle_alpha   90.00
_cell.angle_beta   90.00
_cell.angle_gamma   90.00
#
_symmetry.space_group_name_H-M   'P 1'
#
loop_
_entity.id
_entity.type
_entity.pdbx_description
1 polymer ?
#
loop_
_entity_poly.entity_id
_entity_poly.type
_entity_poly.pdbx_seq_one_letter_code
_entity_poly.pdbx_strand_id
1 'polypeptide(L)'
;MAAMVTCTAKADTPMSHNIPSVIDLSHLKALPPASKWRELKKAADTFASTGRNLFVHYASPILVRRRELLRASGSTKKKYPKTPAQLWPTLDADDTFFWNQAAKVVRLYTIPSRFSYQPSMLYSHFAKYDYDEVRKAEGKHQTAMLRQLANLFDKTGKTLFYYYTVPRLCQQVYPPSKGETVTGQAAGSWRFLAGREKEKWYLASAKLKKILGDGDIAGLEVLQLDGAEPEVFRLHDMAMEAIGGCQAAASGNGPVIE
;
A
#
# COMPACT_ATOMS: atom_id res chain seq x y z
N MET A 1 -9.32 59.04 -40.12
CA MET A 1 -9.45 57.61 -40.47
C MET A 1 -8.53 56.82 -39.54
N ALA A 2 -9.10 56.21 -38.49
CA ALA A 2 -8.35 55.42 -37.51
C ALA A 2 -8.44 53.94 -37.89
N ALA A 3 -7.29 53.28 -38.07
CA ALA A 3 -7.22 51.85 -38.34
C ALA A 3 -7.37 51.07 -37.01
N MET A 4 -8.49 50.38 -36.87
CA MET A 4 -8.69 49.38 -35.80
C MET A 4 -7.85 48.13 -36.12
N VAL A 5 -6.88 47.84 -35.25
CA VAL A 5 -6.16 46.55 -35.27
C VAL A 5 -6.98 45.54 -34.48
N THR A 6 -7.64 44.62 -35.18
CA THR A 6 -8.30 43.46 -34.58
C THR A 6 -7.26 42.40 -34.19
N CYS A 7 -7.03 42.23 -32.89
CA CYS A 7 -6.33 41.07 -32.34
C CYS A 7 -7.26 39.84 -32.37
N THR A 8 -6.99 38.91 -33.28
CA THR A 8 -7.60 37.58 -33.25
C THR A 8 -6.86 36.72 -32.22
N ALA A 9 -7.48 36.52 -31.06
CA ALA A 9 -7.02 35.53 -30.08
C ALA A 9 -7.17 34.13 -30.69
N LYS A 10 -6.04 33.46 -30.97
CA LYS A 10 -6.05 32.02 -31.26
C LYS A 10 -6.47 31.29 -30.00
N ALA A 11 -7.55 30.52 -30.10
CA ALA A 11 -7.98 29.61 -29.05
C ALA A 11 -6.86 28.60 -28.76
N ASP A 12 -6.34 28.63 -27.53
CA ASP A 12 -5.36 27.67 -27.05
C ASP A 12 -6.00 26.27 -27.00
N THR A 13 -5.48 25.37 -27.83
CA THR A 13 -5.79 23.94 -27.81
C THR A 13 -5.49 23.39 -26.41
N PRO A 14 -6.40 22.61 -25.77
CA PRO A 14 -6.12 22.01 -24.47
C PRO A 14 -4.89 21.10 -24.61
N MET A 15 -3.78 21.50 -23.97
CA MET A 15 -2.55 20.74 -24.02
C MET A 15 -2.74 19.42 -23.28
N SER A 16 -2.79 18.33 -24.05
CA SER A 16 -2.58 16.98 -23.54
C SER A 16 -1.18 16.91 -22.94
N HIS A 17 -1.09 17.08 -21.62
CA HIS A 17 0.14 16.90 -20.87
C HIS A 17 0.40 15.40 -20.70
N ASN A 18 0.93 14.77 -21.75
CA ASN A 18 1.63 13.48 -21.59
C ASN A 18 2.90 13.75 -20.77
N ILE A 19 2.78 13.68 -19.44
CA ILE A 19 3.89 13.79 -18.51
C ILE A 19 4.64 12.44 -18.58
N PRO A 20 5.88 12.40 -19.08
CA PRO A 20 6.65 11.17 -19.11
C PRO A 20 6.89 10.66 -17.68
N SER A 21 6.66 9.36 -17.49
CA SER A 21 6.93 8.63 -16.25
C SER A 21 8.43 8.67 -15.94
N VAL A 22 8.84 9.38 -14.89
CA VAL A 22 10.27 9.51 -14.50
C VAL A 22 10.74 8.34 -13.64
N ILE A 23 9.82 7.66 -12.94
CA ILE A 23 10.17 6.43 -12.22
C ILE A 23 10.10 5.28 -13.22
N ASP A 24 11.26 4.68 -13.48
CA ASP A 24 11.31 3.46 -14.26
C ASP A 24 10.82 2.28 -13.41
N LEU A 25 9.53 1.98 -13.54
CA LEU A 25 8.89 0.84 -12.89
C LEU A 25 9.01 -0.45 -13.72
N SER A 26 9.78 -0.46 -14.82
CA SER A 26 9.88 -1.63 -15.69
C SER A 26 10.52 -2.84 -14.98
N HIS A 27 11.47 -2.60 -14.07
CA HIS A 27 12.07 -3.64 -13.22
C HIS A 27 11.05 -4.33 -12.29
N LEU A 28 9.94 -3.67 -11.96
CA LEU A 28 8.87 -4.25 -11.14
C LEU A 28 8.06 -5.34 -11.88
N LYS A 29 8.18 -5.47 -13.20
CA LYS A 29 7.52 -6.54 -13.97
C LYS A 29 8.09 -7.92 -13.67
N ALA A 30 9.36 -8.00 -13.26
CA ALA A 30 10.05 -9.25 -12.96
C ALA A 30 9.83 -9.73 -11.50
N LEU A 31 9.21 -8.91 -10.65
CA LEU A 31 9.01 -9.24 -9.24
C LEU A 31 7.73 -10.05 -8.99
N PRO A 32 7.74 -11.00 -8.05
CA PRO A 32 6.52 -11.63 -7.54
C PRO A 32 5.52 -10.58 -7.04
N PRO A 33 4.19 -10.82 -7.11
CA PRO A 33 3.17 -9.83 -6.76
C PRO A 33 3.36 -9.15 -5.39
N ALA A 34 3.75 -9.90 -4.35
CA ALA A 34 3.99 -9.34 -3.01
C ALA A 34 5.23 -8.42 -2.97
N SER A 35 6.35 -8.84 -3.56
CA SER A 35 7.58 -8.03 -3.66
C SER A 35 7.38 -6.81 -4.55
N LYS A 36 6.58 -6.94 -5.60
CA LYS A 36 6.22 -5.85 -6.50
C LYS A 36 5.52 -4.72 -5.76
N TRP A 37 4.56 -5.05 -4.89
CA TRP A 37 3.87 -4.07 -4.07
C TRP A 37 4.78 -3.41 -3.04
N ARG A 38 5.65 -4.18 -2.38
CA ARG A 38 6.62 -3.63 -1.43
C ARG A 38 7.57 -2.65 -2.10
N GLU A 39 8.13 -3.00 -3.25
CA GLU A 39 9.04 -2.12 -3.99
C GLU A 39 8.30 -0.92 -4.62
N LEU A 40 7.06 -1.09 -5.09
CA LEU A 40 6.24 0.02 -5.57
C LEU A 40 5.93 0.99 -4.44
N LYS A 41 5.54 0.48 -3.26
CA LYS A 41 5.29 1.28 -2.07
C LYS A 41 6.56 2.00 -1.61
N LYS A 42 7.69 1.29 -1.55
CA LYS A 42 8.99 1.90 -1.21
C LYS A 42 9.39 2.99 -2.20
N ALA A 43 9.17 2.78 -3.50
CA ALA A 43 9.40 3.78 -4.53
C ALA A 43 8.46 4.98 -4.35
N ALA A 44 7.18 4.75 -4.07
CA ALA A 44 6.17 5.78 -3.82
C ALA A 44 6.46 6.58 -2.53
N ASP A 45 6.85 5.91 -1.44
CA ASP A 45 7.22 6.53 -0.18
C ASP A 45 8.53 7.32 -0.32
N THR A 46 9.50 6.79 -1.07
CA THR A 46 10.75 7.51 -1.40
C THR A 46 10.44 8.73 -2.26
N PHE A 47 9.56 8.58 -3.23
CA PHE A 47 9.12 9.66 -4.11
C PHE A 47 8.37 10.75 -3.35
N ALA A 48 7.47 10.39 -2.45
CA ALA A 48 6.69 11.30 -1.62
C ALA A 48 7.40 11.71 -0.30
N SER A 49 8.66 11.29 -0.10
CA SER A 49 9.40 11.55 1.14
C SER A 49 9.66 13.04 1.38
N THR A 50 9.80 13.83 0.30
CA THR A 50 10.09 15.27 0.36
C THR A 50 9.38 16.02 -0.75
N GLY A 51 9.01 17.28 -0.50
CA GLY A 51 8.49 18.17 -1.55
C GLY A 51 9.47 18.35 -2.71
N ARG A 52 10.78 18.26 -2.44
CA ARG A 52 11.84 18.35 -3.45
C ARG A 52 11.70 17.29 -4.54
N ASN A 53 11.43 16.04 -4.16
CA ASN A 53 11.29 14.95 -5.12
C ASN A 53 10.08 15.18 -6.03
N LEU A 54 8.97 15.63 -5.45
CA LEU A 54 7.75 15.96 -6.18
C LEU A 54 7.95 17.14 -7.14
N PHE A 55 8.61 18.20 -6.69
CA PHE A 55 8.96 19.36 -7.51
C PHE A 55 9.88 18.99 -8.67
N VAL A 56 10.95 18.23 -8.39
CA VAL A 56 11.89 17.79 -9.43
C VAL A 56 11.16 16.98 -10.49
N HIS A 57 10.27 16.08 -10.08
CA HIS A 57 9.45 15.29 -11.00
C HIS A 57 8.55 16.16 -11.87
N TYR A 58 7.84 17.11 -11.25
CA TYR A 58 6.91 17.98 -11.96
C TYR A 58 7.62 18.95 -12.93
N ALA A 59 8.72 19.57 -12.49
CA ALA A 59 9.42 20.59 -13.27
C ALA A 59 10.35 20.02 -14.36
N SER A 60 10.82 18.77 -14.22
CA SER A 60 11.70 18.13 -15.20
C SER A 60 11.20 18.17 -16.65
N PRO A 61 9.98 17.67 -16.98
CA PRO A 61 9.49 17.69 -18.36
C PRO A 61 9.30 19.11 -18.91
N ILE A 62 8.92 20.06 -18.06
CA ILE A 62 8.76 21.47 -18.45
C ILE A 62 10.11 22.06 -18.87
N LEU A 63 11.17 21.81 -18.09
CA LEU A 63 12.51 22.32 -18.40
C LEU A 63 13.15 21.62 -19.61
N VAL A 64 12.87 20.32 -19.81
CA VAL A 64 13.30 19.59 -21.01
C VAL A 64 12.68 20.21 -22.26
N ARG A 65 11.36 20.41 -22.26
CA ARG A 65 10.66 21.03 -23.39
C ARG A 65 11.14 22.45 -23.66
N ARG A 66 11.34 23.26 -22.61
CA ARG A 66 11.90 24.61 -22.74
C ARG A 66 13.31 24.59 -23.36
N ARG A 67 14.13 23.61 -22.99
CA ARG A 67 15.47 23.42 -23.55
C ARG A 67 15.42 23.07 -25.03
N GLU A 68 14.50 22.23 -25.46
CA GLU A 68 14.29 21.88 -26.87
C GLU A 68 13.88 23.10 -27.69
N LEU A 69 12.93 23.89 -27.20
CA LEU A 69 12.49 25.12 -27.86
C LEU A 69 13.63 26.14 -28.00
N LEU A 70 14.44 26.33 -26.95
CA LEU A 70 15.61 27.22 -26.99
C LEU A 70 16.69 26.74 -27.96
N ARG A 71 16.86 25.42 -28.11
CA ARG A 71 17.76 24.84 -29.13
C ARG A 71 17.24 25.10 -30.53
N ALA A 72 15.94 24.89 -30.75
CA ALA A 72 15.30 25.12 -32.04
C ALA A 72 15.36 26.60 -32.46
N SER A 73 15.31 27.53 -31.49
CA SER A 73 15.42 28.97 -31.75
C SER A 73 16.86 29.48 -31.97
N GLY A 74 17.85 28.59 -32.08
CA GLY A 74 19.26 28.96 -32.28
C GLY A 74 19.94 29.59 -31.05
N SER A 75 19.37 29.44 -29.85
CA SER A 75 19.94 30.00 -28.63
C SER A 75 21.20 29.23 -28.18
N THR A 76 22.28 29.94 -27.84
CA THR A 76 23.56 29.31 -27.44
C THR A 76 23.54 28.74 -26.01
N LYS A 77 24.43 27.77 -25.75
CA LYS A 77 24.45 26.93 -24.54
C LYS A 77 24.50 27.66 -23.19
N LYS A 78 24.87 28.94 -23.15
CA LYS A 78 24.95 29.75 -21.92
C LYS A 78 23.58 30.09 -21.31
N LYS A 79 22.47 29.87 -22.03
CA LYS A 79 21.10 30.20 -21.56
C LYS A 79 20.28 29.00 -21.07
N TYR A 80 20.90 27.83 -20.86
CA TYR A 80 20.11 26.68 -20.42
C TYR A 80 19.66 26.84 -18.96
N PRO A 81 18.37 26.57 -18.67
CA PRO A 81 17.87 26.62 -17.30
C PRO A 81 18.60 25.58 -16.44
N LYS A 82 18.89 25.98 -15.20
CA LYS A 82 19.34 25.11 -14.10
C LYS A 82 18.47 23.85 -14.05
N THR A 83 19.03 22.72 -13.59
CA THR A 83 18.22 21.52 -13.38
C THR A 83 17.16 21.80 -12.29
N PRO A 84 16.02 21.09 -12.26
CA PRO A 84 15.03 21.30 -11.21
C PRO A 84 15.62 21.16 -9.81
N ALA A 85 16.53 20.19 -9.60
CA ALA A 85 17.21 20.01 -8.32
C ALA A 85 18.07 21.22 -7.90
N GLN A 86 18.58 21.98 -8.86
CA GLN A 86 19.33 23.23 -8.67
C GLN A 86 18.41 24.45 -8.50
N LEU A 87 17.15 24.37 -8.95
CA LEU A 87 16.14 25.42 -8.74
C LEU A 87 15.48 25.32 -7.37
N TRP A 88 15.42 24.12 -6.77
CA TRP A 88 14.84 23.92 -5.44
C TRP A 88 15.34 24.90 -4.37
N PRO A 89 16.67 25.11 -4.15
CA PRO A 89 17.14 26.06 -3.14
C PRO A 89 16.89 27.53 -3.49
N THR A 90 16.38 27.82 -4.70
CA THR A 90 16.01 29.18 -5.13
C THR A 90 14.51 29.46 -5.03
N LEU A 91 13.71 28.46 -4.63
CA LEU A 91 12.30 28.65 -4.33
C LEU A 91 12.15 29.49 -3.06
N ASP A 92 11.08 30.27 -2.99
CA ASP A 92 10.71 30.95 -1.75
C ASP A 92 10.10 29.97 -0.74
N ALA A 93 9.77 30.51 0.44
CA ALA A 93 9.20 29.72 1.53
C ALA A 93 7.81 29.17 1.19
N ASP A 94 7.00 29.91 0.43
CA ASP A 94 5.62 29.54 0.11
C ASP A 94 5.58 28.40 -0.91
N ASP A 95 6.41 28.49 -1.96
CA ASP A 95 6.60 27.42 -2.94
C ASP A 95 7.13 26.15 -2.27
N THR A 96 8.13 26.30 -1.40
CA THR A 96 8.71 25.16 -0.67
C THR A 96 7.67 24.52 0.26
N PHE A 97 6.85 25.32 0.93
CA PHE A 97 5.75 24.85 1.77
C PHE A 97 4.72 24.08 0.95
N PHE A 98 4.27 24.64 -0.18
CA PHE A 98 3.32 24.01 -1.08
C PHE A 98 3.77 22.60 -1.50
N TRP A 99 5.01 22.45 -1.99
CA TRP A 99 5.52 21.16 -2.43
C TRP A 99 5.64 20.14 -1.29
N ASN A 100 5.99 20.60 -0.09
CA ASN A 100 6.01 19.72 1.09
C ASN A 100 4.61 19.27 1.52
N GLN A 101 3.59 20.12 1.40
CA GLN A 101 2.20 19.72 1.65
C GLN A 101 1.71 18.74 0.58
N ALA A 102 2.01 19.00 -0.70
CA ALA A 102 1.67 18.10 -1.79
C ALA A 102 2.31 16.71 -1.59
N ALA A 103 3.58 16.64 -1.14
CA ALA A 103 4.24 15.38 -0.83
C ALA A 103 3.56 14.63 0.33
N LYS A 104 3.14 15.33 1.39
CA LYS A 104 2.35 14.74 2.49
C LYS A 104 1.02 14.17 1.98
N VAL A 105 0.32 14.93 1.14
CA VAL A 105 -0.96 14.52 0.55
C VAL A 105 -0.77 13.28 -0.35
N VAL A 106 0.22 13.28 -1.24
CA VAL A 106 0.54 12.10 -2.06
C VAL A 106 0.85 10.89 -1.21
N ARG A 107 1.62 11.05 -0.11
CA ARG A 107 1.92 9.97 0.83
C ARG A 107 0.67 9.41 1.53
N LEU A 108 -0.37 10.22 1.73
CA LEU A 108 -1.66 9.75 2.23
C LEU A 108 -2.46 9.00 1.16
N TYR A 109 -2.28 9.33 -0.13
CA TYR A 109 -2.90 8.61 -1.25
C TYR A 109 -2.14 7.36 -1.70
N THR A 110 -0.87 7.20 -1.30
CA THR A 110 -0.09 5.97 -1.53
C THR A 110 -0.36 4.90 -0.47
N ILE A 111 -1.26 5.17 0.49
CA ILE A 111 -1.79 4.15 1.39
C ILE A 111 -2.46 3.08 0.52
N PRO A 112 -2.09 1.79 0.66
CA PRO A 112 -2.67 0.72 -0.14
C PRO A 112 -4.19 0.77 -0.09
N SER A 113 -4.84 0.45 -1.21
CA SER A 113 -6.29 0.28 -1.24
C SER A 113 -6.72 -0.59 -0.07
N ARG A 114 -7.64 -0.07 0.75
CA ARG A 114 -8.14 -0.76 1.94
C ARG A 114 -8.65 -2.14 1.54
N PHE A 115 -8.36 -3.12 2.37
CA PHE A 115 -8.84 -4.48 2.12
C PHE A 115 -10.35 -4.51 2.34
N SER A 116 -11.13 -4.68 1.28
CA SER A 116 -12.59 -4.80 1.38
C SER A 116 -12.95 -6.22 1.80
N TYR A 117 -13.81 -6.40 2.81
CA TYR A 117 -14.26 -7.72 3.22
C TYR A 117 -15.69 -7.67 3.73
N GLN A 118 -16.35 -8.82 3.68
CA GLN A 118 -17.64 -9.02 4.34
C GLN A 118 -17.39 -9.71 5.70
N PRO A 119 -18.15 -9.41 6.76
CA PRO A 119 -18.02 -10.08 8.06
C PRO A 119 -18.10 -11.61 7.96
N SER A 120 -18.88 -12.14 7.02
CA SER A 120 -18.99 -13.58 6.73
C SER A 120 -17.69 -14.23 6.23
N MET A 121 -16.72 -13.44 5.78
CA MET A 121 -15.40 -13.91 5.36
C MET A 121 -14.43 -14.01 6.54
N LEU A 122 -14.75 -13.41 7.70
CA LEU A 122 -13.88 -13.48 8.88
C LEU A 122 -13.82 -14.90 9.41
N TYR A 123 -12.65 -15.27 9.93
CA TYR A 123 -12.42 -16.61 10.42
C TYR A 123 -13.24 -16.91 11.68
N SER A 124 -14.12 -17.91 11.58
CA SER A 124 -14.81 -18.59 12.69
C SER A 124 -15.47 -17.62 13.69
N HIS A 125 -14.98 -17.56 14.92
CA HIS A 125 -15.61 -16.85 16.03
C HIS A 125 -15.50 -15.33 15.92
N PHE A 126 -14.55 -14.78 15.15
CA PHE A 126 -14.44 -13.33 14.98
C PHE A 126 -15.64 -12.74 14.23
N ALA A 127 -16.25 -13.49 13.32
CA ALA A 127 -17.46 -13.06 12.60
C ALA A 127 -18.67 -12.82 13.52
N LYS A 128 -18.61 -13.27 14.78
CA LYS A 128 -19.69 -13.12 15.77
C LYS A 128 -19.58 -11.84 16.59
N TYR A 129 -18.47 -11.11 16.50
CA TYR A 129 -18.25 -9.90 17.27
C TYR A 129 -18.49 -8.68 16.39
N ASP A 130 -19.32 -7.75 16.87
CA ASP A 130 -19.43 -6.41 16.30
C ASP A 130 -18.40 -5.51 16.98
N TYR A 131 -17.37 -5.11 16.25
CA TYR A 131 -16.29 -4.27 16.79
C TYR A 131 -16.77 -2.85 17.12
N ASP A 132 -17.84 -2.35 16.47
CA ASP A 132 -18.41 -1.05 16.80
C ASP A 132 -19.19 -1.09 18.12
N GLU A 133 -19.86 -2.21 18.42
CA GLU A 133 -20.46 -2.42 19.74
C GLU A 133 -19.40 -2.46 20.83
N VAL A 134 -18.29 -3.18 20.61
CA VAL A 134 -17.17 -3.21 21.57
C VAL A 134 -16.59 -1.80 21.78
N ARG A 135 -16.47 -1.01 20.72
CA ARG A 135 -15.95 0.36 20.80
C ARG A 135 -16.87 1.31 21.55
N LYS A 136 -18.19 1.12 21.44
CA LYS A 136 -19.22 1.91 22.14
C LYS A 136 -19.44 1.49 23.59
N ALA A 137 -19.07 0.26 23.95
CA ALA A 137 -19.14 -0.19 25.34
C ALA A 137 -18.24 0.66 26.25
N GLU A 138 -18.61 0.81 27.52
CA GLU A 138 -17.87 1.65 28.47
C GLU A 138 -17.31 0.85 29.66
N GLY A 139 -16.17 1.31 30.16
CA GLY A 139 -15.55 0.84 31.40
C GLY A 139 -15.34 -0.67 31.45
N LYS A 140 -15.81 -1.30 32.53
CA LYS A 140 -15.58 -2.74 32.80
C LYS A 140 -16.18 -3.65 31.73
N HIS A 141 -17.27 -3.25 31.09
CA HIS A 141 -17.92 -4.07 30.06
C HIS A 141 -17.05 -4.15 28.81
N GLN A 142 -16.54 -3.02 28.33
CA GLN A 142 -15.60 -2.97 27.20
C GLN A 142 -14.34 -3.79 27.48
N THR A 143 -13.73 -3.63 28.64
CA THR A 143 -12.56 -4.43 29.03
C THR A 143 -12.85 -5.93 29.02
N ALA A 144 -14.05 -6.35 29.46
CA ALA A 144 -14.44 -7.76 29.42
C ALA A 144 -14.60 -8.27 27.98
N MET A 145 -15.22 -7.50 27.08
CA MET A 145 -15.36 -7.85 25.66
C MET A 145 -13.99 -7.93 24.96
N LEU A 146 -13.09 -6.98 25.21
CA LEU A 146 -11.73 -6.99 24.67
C LEU A 146 -10.95 -8.23 25.15
N ARG A 147 -11.10 -8.61 26.42
CA ARG A 147 -10.52 -9.87 26.95
C ARG A 147 -11.12 -11.11 26.30
N GLN A 148 -12.41 -11.11 25.99
CA GLN A 148 -13.03 -12.22 25.25
C GLN A 148 -12.43 -12.34 23.84
N LEU A 149 -12.22 -11.23 23.14
CA LEU A 149 -11.51 -11.20 21.85
C LEU A 149 -10.06 -11.69 22.01
N ALA A 150 -9.34 -11.25 23.04
CA ALA A 150 -7.99 -11.72 23.34
C ALA A 150 -7.92 -13.24 23.51
N ASN A 151 -8.95 -13.84 24.10
CA ASN A 151 -9.03 -15.29 24.35
C ASN A 151 -9.25 -16.12 23.08
N LEU A 152 -9.72 -15.52 21.98
CA LEU A 152 -9.81 -16.21 20.69
C LEU A 152 -8.43 -16.56 20.13
N PHE A 153 -7.41 -15.76 20.46
CA PHE A 153 -6.05 -15.98 19.98
C PHE A 153 -5.38 -17.15 20.70
N ASP A 154 -4.91 -18.09 19.89
CA ASP A 154 -4.14 -19.23 20.37
C ASP A 154 -2.66 -18.85 20.61
N LYS A 155 -1.96 -19.71 21.36
CA LYS A 155 -0.56 -19.49 21.74
C LYS A 155 0.45 -19.66 20.59
N THR A 156 0.03 -20.16 19.42
CA THR A 156 0.92 -20.43 18.27
C THR A 156 0.83 -19.33 17.20
N GLY A 157 -0.16 -18.44 17.28
CA GLY A 157 -0.42 -17.41 16.28
C GLY A 157 -1.20 -17.90 15.06
N LYS A 158 -1.63 -19.16 15.06
CA LYS A 158 -2.38 -19.79 13.97
C LYS A 158 -3.76 -19.14 13.75
N THR A 159 -4.44 -18.75 14.82
CA THR A 159 -5.72 -18.07 14.76
C THR A 159 -5.58 -16.69 14.09
N LEU A 160 -4.55 -15.92 14.47
CA LEU A 160 -4.27 -14.62 13.82
C LEU A 160 -3.90 -14.82 12.34
N PHE A 161 -3.13 -15.86 12.04
CA PHE A 161 -2.82 -16.23 10.67
C PHE A 161 -4.10 -16.51 9.86
N TYR A 162 -5.02 -17.33 10.35
CA TYR A 162 -6.29 -17.59 9.68
C TYR A 162 -7.17 -16.35 9.56
N TYR A 163 -7.19 -15.50 10.58
CA TYR A 163 -7.93 -14.24 10.57
C TYR A 163 -7.54 -13.35 9.37
N TYR A 164 -6.24 -13.27 9.05
CA TYR A 164 -5.75 -12.46 7.92
C TYR A 164 -5.73 -13.17 6.56
N THR A 165 -5.66 -14.50 6.54
CA THR A 165 -5.51 -15.27 5.29
C THR A 165 -6.83 -15.72 4.70
N VAL A 166 -7.81 -16.11 5.52
CA VAL A 166 -9.10 -16.64 5.05
C VAL A 166 -9.86 -15.61 4.20
N PRO A 167 -10.04 -14.33 4.61
CA PRO A 167 -10.69 -13.34 3.76
C PRO A 167 -10.02 -13.14 2.40
N ARG A 168 -8.68 -13.22 2.35
CA ARG A 168 -7.92 -13.09 1.10
C ARG A 168 -8.14 -14.26 0.17
N LEU A 169 -8.12 -15.47 0.72
CA LEU A 169 -8.40 -16.69 -0.04
C LEU A 169 -9.85 -16.74 -0.54
N CYS A 170 -10.82 -16.21 0.24
CA CYS A 170 -12.18 -16.00 -0.23
C CYS A 170 -12.22 -15.11 -1.48
N GLN A 171 -11.46 -14.02 -1.53
CA GLN A 171 -11.43 -13.15 -2.73
C GLN A 171 -10.75 -13.81 -3.93
N GLN A 172 -9.77 -14.69 -3.71
CA GLN A 172 -8.98 -15.30 -4.78
C GLN A 172 -9.63 -16.53 -5.40
N VAL A 173 -10.32 -17.33 -4.59
CA VAL A 173 -10.70 -18.70 -4.97
C VAL A 173 -12.20 -18.93 -4.78
N TYR A 174 -13.02 -17.94 -4.42
CA TYR A 174 -14.46 -18.18 -4.26
C TYR A 174 -15.20 -18.16 -5.61
N PRO A 175 -16.04 -19.18 -5.92
CA PRO A 175 -16.26 -20.40 -5.14
C PRO A 175 -15.11 -21.41 -5.30
N PRO A 176 -14.71 -22.12 -4.23
CA PRO A 176 -13.56 -23.03 -4.29
C PRO A 176 -13.78 -24.19 -5.25
N SER A 177 -12.69 -24.69 -5.83
CA SER A 177 -12.65 -25.91 -6.65
C SER A 177 -13.22 -27.12 -5.89
N LYS A 178 -13.76 -28.11 -6.62
CA LYS A 178 -14.41 -29.30 -6.04
C LYS A 178 -13.56 -29.94 -4.93
N GLY A 179 -14.11 -29.98 -3.72
CA GLY A 179 -13.53 -30.67 -2.55
C GLY A 179 -12.59 -29.81 -1.69
N GLU A 180 -12.19 -28.62 -2.14
CA GLU A 180 -11.38 -27.70 -1.32
C GLU A 180 -12.25 -26.72 -0.54
N THR A 181 -11.81 -26.38 0.67
CA THR A 181 -12.38 -25.28 1.44
C THR A 181 -11.32 -24.19 1.59
N VAL A 182 -11.75 -22.93 1.64
CA VAL A 182 -10.85 -21.79 1.89
C VAL A 182 -10.01 -22.02 3.16
N THR A 183 -10.63 -22.53 4.21
CA THR A 183 -9.95 -22.90 5.46
C THR A 183 -8.98 -24.05 5.30
N GLY A 184 -9.26 -25.00 4.41
CA GLY A 184 -8.36 -26.10 4.05
C GLY A 184 -7.10 -25.60 3.36
N GLN A 185 -7.25 -24.66 2.42
CA GLN A 185 -6.10 -24.01 1.77
C GLN A 185 -5.26 -23.22 2.79
N ALA A 186 -5.89 -22.42 3.66
CA ALA A 186 -5.19 -21.72 4.72
C ALA A 186 -4.44 -22.69 5.65
N ALA A 187 -5.05 -23.83 5.99
CA ALA A 187 -4.40 -24.88 6.79
C ALA A 187 -3.19 -25.49 6.09
N GLY A 188 -3.28 -25.70 4.77
CA GLY A 188 -2.15 -26.09 3.93
C GLY A 188 -1.02 -25.08 4.01
N SER A 189 -1.31 -23.79 3.79
CA SER A 189 -0.31 -22.72 3.89
C SER A 189 0.34 -22.65 5.27
N TRP A 190 -0.43 -22.78 6.35
CA TRP A 190 0.13 -22.83 7.70
C TRP A 190 1.05 -24.03 7.92
N ARG A 191 0.65 -25.22 7.43
CA ARG A 191 1.43 -26.45 7.61
C ARG A 191 2.83 -26.30 7.01
N PHE A 192 2.92 -25.79 5.78
CA PHE A 192 4.18 -25.65 5.03
C PHE A 192 4.94 -24.36 5.31
N LEU A 193 4.40 -23.45 6.13
CA LEU A 193 5.09 -22.25 6.56
C LEU A 193 6.38 -22.60 7.33
N ALA A 194 7.49 -21.95 6.98
CA ALA A 194 8.77 -22.13 7.66
C ALA A 194 8.71 -21.72 9.15
N GLY A 195 9.53 -22.35 10.00
CA GLY A 195 9.53 -22.07 11.44
C GLY A 195 9.72 -20.59 11.80
N ARG A 196 10.65 -19.91 11.11
CA ARG A 196 10.88 -18.46 11.28
C ARG A 196 9.66 -17.60 10.92
N GLU A 197 8.87 -18.02 9.93
CA GLU A 197 7.65 -17.30 9.56
C GLU A 197 6.54 -17.56 10.60
N LYS A 198 6.43 -18.80 11.12
CA LYS A 198 5.48 -19.12 12.20
C LYS A 198 5.79 -18.31 13.47
N GLU A 199 7.07 -18.08 13.75
CA GLU A 199 7.52 -17.24 14.87
C GLU A 199 7.06 -15.78 14.73
N LYS A 200 7.08 -15.21 13.52
CA LYS A 200 6.53 -13.85 13.30
C LYS A 200 5.04 -13.78 13.64
N TRP A 201 4.26 -14.79 13.24
CA TRP A 201 2.82 -14.87 13.57
C TRP A 201 2.58 -15.07 15.06
N TYR A 202 3.40 -15.90 15.71
CA TYR A 202 3.38 -16.08 17.16
C TYR A 202 3.59 -14.75 17.88
N LEU A 203 4.67 -14.01 17.55
CA LEU A 203 5.00 -12.74 18.20
C LEU A 203 3.91 -11.69 17.98
N ALA A 204 3.38 -11.59 16.76
CA ALA A 204 2.29 -10.67 16.45
C ALA A 204 1.01 -11.00 17.22
N SER A 205 0.65 -12.28 17.28
CA SER A 205 -0.51 -12.77 18.03
C SER A 205 -0.35 -12.53 19.54
N ALA A 206 0.84 -12.79 20.09
CA ALA A 206 1.13 -12.55 21.51
C ALA A 206 1.03 -11.06 21.87
N LYS A 207 1.57 -10.18 21.01
CA LYS A 207 1.47 -8.72 21.18
C LYS A 207 0.02 -8.27 21.15
N LEU A 208 -0.75 -8.67 20.13
CA LEU A 208 -2.15 -8.28 19.98
C LEU A 208 -3.02 -8.81 21.13
N LYS A 209 -2.82 -10.08 21.51
CA LYS A 209 -3.50 -10.70 22.65
C LYS A 209 -3.23 -9.94 23.94
N LYS A 210 -2.01 -9.47 24.17
CA LYS A 210 -1.66 -8.65 25.34
C LYS A 210 -2.43 -7.32 25.33
N ILE A 211 -2.37 -6.57 24.23
CA ILE A 211 -3.07 -5.28 24.08
C ILE A 211 -4.58 -5.44 24.39
N LEU A 212 -5.23 -6.42 23.77
CA LEU A 212 -6.64 -6.71 24.02
C LEU A 212 -6.91 -7.19 25.45
N GLY A 213 -6.04 -8.02 26.02
CA GLY A 213 -6.16 -8.54 27.39
C GLY A 213 -6.03 -7.47 28.46
N ASP A 214 -5.20 -6.46 28.21
CA ASP A 214 -5.02 -5.27 29.03
C ASP A 214 -6.22 -4.31 28.92
N GLY A 215 -7.14 -4.55 27.98
CA GLY A 215 -8.35 -3.76 27.77
C GLY A 215 -8.13 -2.53 26.89
N ASP A 216 -7.07 -2.54 26.08
CA ASP A 216 -6.73 -1.43 25.19
C ASP A 216 -7.45 -1.54 23.83
N ILE A 217 -8.20 -0.49 23.49
CA ILE A 217 -8.97 -0.37 22.25
C ILE A 217 -8.05 -0.37 21.02
N ALA A 218 -6.77 0.02 21.15
CA ALA A 218 -5.81 -0.03 20.05
C ALA A 218 -5.69 -1.44 19.43
N GLY A 219 -6.01 -2.49 20.19
CA GLY A 219 -6.06 -3.85 19.64
C GLY A 219 -7.18 -4.05 18.61
N LEU A 220 -8.31 -3.35 18.73
CA LEU A 220 -9.39 -3.40 17.74
C LEU A 220 -8.99 -2.79 16.41
N GLU A 221 -8.18 -1.73 16.43
CA GLU A 221 -7.67 -1.08 15.21
C GLU A 221 -6.82 -2.06 14.38
N VAL A 222 -6.14 -3.00 15.04
CA VAL A 222 -5.42 -4.09 14.36
C VAL A 222 -6.38 -5.15 13.82
N LEU A 223 -7.51 -5.42 14.48
CA LEU A 223 -8.48 -6.39 13.97
C LEU A 223 -9.30 -5.85 12.80
N GLN A 224 -9.41 -4.53 12.65
CA GLN A 224 -10.09 -3.93 11.52
C GLN A 224 -9.26 -4.10 10.23
N LEU A 225 -9.59 -5.12 9.41
CA LEU A 225 -8.77 -5.50 8.25
C LEU A 225 -8.73 -4.40 7.17
N ASP A 226 -9.74 -3.54 7.10
CA ASP A 226 -9.76 -2.38 6.21
C ASP A 226 -9.13 -1.12 6.86
N GLY A 227 -8.60 -1.27 8.08
CA GLY A 227 -7.98 -0.21 8.87
C GLY A 227 -6.68 0.31 8.26
N ALA A 228 -6.32 1.55 8.64
CA ALA A 228 -5.11 2.22 8.18
C ALA A 228 -3.93 2.08 9.15
N GLU A 229 -4.07 1.26 10.20
CA GLU A 229 -3.02 1.04 11.18
C GLU A 229 -1.80 0.35 10.51
N PRO A 230 -0.56 0.85 10.70
CA PRO A 230 0.64 0.26 10.10
C PRO A 230 0.78 -1.25 10.31
N GLU A 231 0.35 -1.74 11.48
CA GLU A 231 0.37 -3.16 11.80
C GLU A 231 -0.59 -3.99 10.94
N VAL A 232 -1.75 -3.44 10.55
CA VAL A 232 -2.70 -4.10 9.64
C VAL A 232 -2.06 -4.35 8.29
N PHE A 233 -1.36 -3.35 7.73
CA PHE A 233 -0.63 -3.52 6.47
C PHE A 233 0.48 -4.57 6.59
N ARG A 234 1.23 -4.55 7.70
CA ARG A 234 2.29 -5.54 7.94
C ARG A 234 1.75 -6.98 7.99
N LEU A 235 0.64 -7.18 8.68
CA LEU A 235 -0.03 -8.49 8.80
C LEU A 235 -0.65 -8.94 7.47
N HIS A 236 -1.16 -8.01 6.68
CA HIS A 236 -1.59 -8.28 5.32
C HIS A 236 -0.46 -8.70 4.39
N ASP A 237 0.70 -8.05 4.47
CA ASP A 237 1.89 -8.44 3.71
C ASP A 237 2.33 -9.86 4.08
N MET A 238 2.39 -10.16 5.39
CA MET A 238 2.71 -11.51 5.87
C MET A 238 1.72 -12.57 5.36
N ALA A 239 0.42 -12.24 5.33
CA ALA A 239 -0.60 -13.15 4.81
C ALA A 239 -0.44 -13.41 3.32
N MET A 240 -0.15 -12.36 2.53
CA MET A 240 0.08 -12.47 1.09
C MET A 240 1.34 -13.27 0.77
N GLU A 241 2.43 -13.07 1.51
CA GLU A 241 3.65 -13.86 1.37
C GLU A 241 3.38 -15.35 1.67
N ALA A 242 2.63 -15.64 2.73
CA ALA A 242 2.30 -17.01 3.11
C ALA A 242 1.43 -17.74 2.07
N ILE A 243 0.43 -17.06 1.51
CA ILE A 243 -0.47 -17.65 0.50
C ILE A 243 0.26 -17.76 -0.85
N GLY A 244 0.95 -16.71 -1.29
CA GLY A 244 1.65 -16.67 -2.57
C GLY A 244 2.87 -17.57 -2.65
N GLY A 245 3.61 -17.74 -1.54
CA GLY A 245 4.74 -18.66 -1.46
C GLY A 245 4.36 -20.13 -1.60
N CYS A 246 3.16 -20.52 -1.13
CA CYS A 246 2.67 -21.90 -1.25
C CYS A 246 2.20 -22.25 -2.66
N GLN A 247 1.64 -21.31 -3.43
CA GLN A 247 1.21 -21.57 -4.81
C GLN A 247 2.40 -21.83 -5.74
N ALA A 248 3.52 -21.12 -5.57
CA ALA A 248 4.74 -21.35 -6.35
C ALA A 248 5.39 -22.72 -6.10
N ALA A 249 5.24 -23.26 -4.87
CA ALA A 249 5.71 -24.60 -4.54
C ALA A 249 4.79 -25.72 -5.08
N ALA A 250 3.49 -25.44 -5.25
CA ALA A 250 2.52 -26.40 -5.80
C ALA A 250 2.54 -26.51 -7.33
N SER A 251 3.06 -25.48 -8.04
CA SER A 251 3.22 -25.49 -9.50
C SER A 251 4.59 -26.00 -9.98
N GLY A 252 5.40 -26.59 -9.11
CA GLY A 252 6.71 -27.14 -9.45
C GLY A 252 6.57 -28.45 -10.24
N ASN A 253 6.74 -28.36 -11.56
CA ASN A 253 7.20 -29.48 -12.39
C ASN A 253 8.43 -30.11 -11.70
N GLY A 254 8.27 -31.34 -11.21
CA GLY A 254 9.38 -32.10 -10.67
C GLY A 254 10.45 -32.33 -11.74
N PRO A 255 11.73 -32.45 -11.36
CA PRO A 255 12.75 -32.85 -12.32
C PRO A 255 12.43 -34.26 -12.80
N VAL A 256 12.27 -34.41 -14.12
CA VAL A 256 12.38 -35.70 -14.79
C VAL A 256 13.83 -36.13 -14.59
N ILE A 257 14.02 -37.13 -13.73
CA ILE A 257 15.29 -37.85 -13.63
C ILE A 257 15.27 -38.84 -14.79
N GLU A 258 16.04 -38.57 -15.84
CA GLU A 258 16.58 -39.59 -16.74
C GLU A 258 17.94 -40.06 -16.19
#